data_AF-A0A7L5Z0R0-F1
#
_entry.id   AF-A0A7L5Z0R0-F1
#
_cell.length_a   1.000
_cell.length_b   1.000
_cell.length_c   1.000
_cell.angle_alpha   90.00
_cell.angle_beta   90.00
_cell.angle_gamma   90.00
#
_symmetry.space_group_name_H-M   'P 1'
#
loop_
_entity.id
_entity.type
_entity.pdbx_description
1 polymer ?
#
loop_
_entity_poly.entity_id
_entity_poly.type
_entity_poly.pdbx_seq_one_letter_code
_entity_poly.pdbx_strand_id
1 'polypeptide(L)'
;MLRRLLPVWLTTWLPFWTLPWVTLAQNQFHFGFHVVYIPIVIASIYFVLRFIREAPTKSQRIIARVLLALQSLALLGHLGELLAVGWVLVNEGYAASDGDALFEDNAFHVASANLTVPALGLGMLTLLVLTIIAAGQGRRRLEPVD
;
A
#
# COMPACT_ATOMS: atom_id res chain seq x y z
N MET A 1 -2.70 -14.18 17.04
CA MET A 1 -3.15 -12.99 16.26
C MET A 1 -2.02 -12.31 15.53
N LEU A 2 -0.92 -11.96 16.20
CA LEU A 2 0.24 -11.34 15.55
C LEU A 2 0.78 -12.14 14.34
N ARG A 3 0.83 -13.48 14.44
CA ARG A 3 1.18 -14.35 13.29
C ARG A 3 0.28 -14.16 12.06
N ARG A 4 -0.99 -13.80 12.24
CA ARG A 4 -1.95 -13.55 11.15
C ARG A 4 -1.83 -12.14 10.57
N LEU A 5 -1.24 -11.21 11.33
CA LEU A 5 -0.91 -9.88 10.86
C LEU A 5 0.42 -9.85 10.10
N LEU A 6 1.30 -10.84 10.30
CA LEU A 6 2.61 -10.88 9.64
C LEU A 6 2.51 -10.78 8.10
N PRO A 7 1.64 -11.55 7.39
CA PRO A 7 1.51 -11.38 5.94
C PRO A 7 1.03 -9.98 5.56
N VAL A 8 0.10 -9.40 6.31
CA VAL A 8 -0.42 -8.03 6.09
C VAL A 8 0.69 -7.00 6.30
N TRP A 9 1.54 -7.19 7.31
CA TRP A 9 2.72 -6.36 7.57
C TRP A 9 3.70 -6.41 6.42
N LEU A 10 4.09 -7.61 6.01
CA LEU A 10 5.02 -7.78 4.90
C LEU A 10 4.47 -7.11 3.65
N THR A 11 3.24 -7.37 3.25
CA THR A 11 2.70 -6.79 2.00
C THR A 11 2.40 -5.30 2.08
N THR A 12 2.06 -4.75 3.25
CA THR A 12 1.77 -3.31 3.42
C THR A 12 3.05 -2.47 3.51
N TRP A 13 4.11 -3.00 4.13
CA TRP A 13 5.35 -2.24 4.41
C TRP A 13 6.50 -2.53 3.44
N LEU A 14 6.53 -3.71 2.81
CA LEU A 14 7.49 -4.04 1.74
C LEU A 14 7.64 -2.93 0.70
N PRO A 15 6.55 -2.30 0.22
CA PRO A 15 6.58 -1.01 -0.47
C PRO A 15 7.63 0.00 -0.04
N PHE A 16 7.61 0.36 1.24
CA PHE A 16 8.45 1.39 1.83
C PHE A 16 9.88 0.92 2.00
N TRP A 17 10.11 -0.39 2.16
CA TRP A 17 11.46 -0.95 2.17
C TRP A 17 12.10 -0.97 0.79
N THR A 18 11.29 -0.96 -0.27
CA THR A 18 11.78 -0.85 -1.65
C THR A 18 11.95 0.60 -2.12
N LEU A 19 11.29 1.57 -1.48
CA LEU A 19 11.37 3.00 -1.85
C LEU A 19 12.79 3.56 -1.94
N PRO A 20 13.73 3.30 -1.01
CA PRO A 20 15.11 3.79 -1.11
C PRO A 20 15.82 3.31 -2.39
N TRP A 21 15.53 2.10 -2.84
CA TRP A 21 16.12 1.57 -4.07
C TRP A 21 15.56 2.23 -5.32
N VAL A 22 14.32 2.69 -5.27
CA VAL A 22 13.64 3.37 -6.38
C VAL A 22 14.02 4.85 -6.43
N THR A 23 14.14 5.51 -5.28
CA THR A 23 14.54 6.92 -5.19
C THR A 23 16.02 7.15 -5.45
N LEU A 24 16.89 6.21 -5.08
CA LEU A 24 18.32 6.27 -5.40
C LEU A 24 18.62 5.94 -6.87
N ALA A 25 17.72 5.25 -7.57
CA ALA A 25 17.92 4.84 -8.96
C ALA A 25 17.52 5.90 -10.00
N GLN A 26 17.23 7.14 -9.57
CA GLN A 26 16.92 8.32 -10.41
C GLN A 26 16.04 8.05 -11.63
N ASN A 27 14.73 8.27 -11.51
CA ASN A 27 13.68 8.27 -12.56
C ASN A 27 13.57 7.03 -13.48
N GLN A 28 14.66 6.38 -13.90
CA GLN A 28 14.74 5.33 -14.93
C GLN A 28 14.04 4.01 -14.60
N PHE A 29 13.45 3.88 -13.41
CA PHE A 29 12.74 2.66 -12.99
C PHE A 29 11.32 2.94 -12.49
N HIS A 30 10.77 4.13 -12.73
CA HIS A 30 9.44 4.52 -12.25
C HIS A 30 8.33 3.61 -12.82
N PHE A 31 8.35 3.34 -14.13
CA PHE A 31 7.43 2.37 -14.73
C PHE A 31 7.53 0.97 -14.10
N GLY A 32 8.76 0.47 -13.95
CA GLY A 32 9.03 -0.87 -13.40
C GLY A 32 8.57 -1.00 -11.95
N PHE A 33 8.68 0.07 -11.16
CA PHE A 33 8.18 0.13 -9.80
C PHE A 33 6.68 -0.20 -9.75
N HIS A 34 5.84 0.43 -10.56
CA HIS A 34 4.41 0.16 -10.56
C HIS A 34 4.07 -1.28 -10.95
N VAL A 35 4.76 -1.84 -11.95
CA VAL A 35 4.57 -3.22 -12.41
C VAL A 35 4.83 -4.23 -11.29
N VAL A 36 5.87 -4.03 -10.48
CA VAL A 36 6.18 -4.90 -9.34
C VAL A 36 5.22 -4.66 -8.18
N TYR A 37 4.83 -3.40 -7.97
CA TYR A 37 4.09 -2.99 -6.78
C TYR A 37 2.62 -3.40 -6.79
N ILE A 38 1.96 -3.34 -7.94
CA ILE A 38 0.55 -3.72 -8.10
C ILE A 38 0.27 -5.14 -7.58
N PRO A 39 1.03 -6.18 -7.97
CA PRO A 39 0.91 -7.53 -7.40
C PRO A 39 1.02 -7.57 -5.87
N ILE A 40 1.91 -6.77 -5.29
CA ILE A 40 2.12 -6.70 -3.83
C ILE A 40 0.89 -6.12 -3.13
N VAL A 41 0.30 -5.06 -3.67
CA VAL A 41 -0.94 -4.47 -3.12
C VAL A 41 -2.12 -5.43 -3.25
N ILE A 42 -2.23 -6.14 -4.37
CA ILE A 42 -3.26 -7.18 -4.55
C ILE A 42 -3.11 -8.27 -3.49
N ALA A 43 -1.88 -8.73 -3.23
CA ALA A 43 -1.62 -9.68 -2.15
C ALA A 43 -1.99 -9.09 -0.78
N SER A 44 -1.69 -7.81 -0.55
CA SER A 44 -2.07 -7.09 0.67
C SER A 44 -3.58 -7.09 0.88
N ILE A 45 -4.35 -6.72 -0.15
CA ILE A 45 -5.82 -6.75 -0.15
C ILE A 45 -6.33 -8.14 0.19
N TYR A 46 -5.78 -9.18 -0.43
CA TYR A 46 -6.14 -10.56 -0.15
C TYR A 46 -5.90 -10.94 1.32
N PHE A 47 -4.74 -10.61 1.89
CA PHE A 47 -4.43 -10.93 3.30
C PHE A 47 -5.28 -10.11 4.28
N VAL A 48 -5.61 -8.85 3.96
CA VAL A 48 -6.53 -8.04 4.76
C VAL A 48 -7.93 -8.64 4.75
N LEU A 49 -8.46 -9.06 3.59
CA LEU A 49 -9.75 -9.74 3.48
C LEU A 49 -9.78 -11.02 4.32
N ARG A 50 -8.70 -11.82 4.26
CA ARG A 50 -8.56 -13.01 5.09
C ARG A 50 -8.57 -12.66 6.57
N PHE A 51 -7.81 -11.65 6.99
CA PHE A 51 -7.78 -11.20 8.38
C PHE A 51 -9.15 -10.74 8.87
N ILE A 52 -9.92 -10.00 8.07
CA ILE A 52 -11.27 -9.55 8.43
C ILE A 52 -12.19 -10.73 8.78
N ARG A 53 -12.14 -11.82 7.99
CA ARG A 53 -12.97 -13.02 8.22
C ARG A 53 -12.59 -13.74 9.52
N GLU A 54 -11.32 -13.68 9.87
CA GLU A 54 -10.73 -14.39 10.99
C GLU A 54 -10.62 -13.57 12.27
N ALA A 55 -10.88 -12.26 12.22
CA ALA A 55 -10.66 -11.35 13.33
C ALA A 55 -11.65 -11.61 14.50
N PRO A 56 -11.15 -11.74 15.74
CA PRO A 56 -11.96 -12.14 16.91
C PRO A 56 -12.84 -11.04 17.47
N THR A 57 -12.57 -9.76 17.18
CA THR A 57 -13.35 -8.63 17.71
C THR A 57 -13.92 -7.74 16.62
N LYS A 58 -15.08 -7.13 16.89
CA LYS A 58 -15.73 -6.17 15.97
C LYS A 58 -14.81 -4.99 15.65
N SER A 59 -14.10 -4.45 16.64
CA SER A 59 -13.17 -3.32 16.46
C SER A 59 -12.05 -3.66 15.49
N GLN A 60 -11.45 -4.84 15.59
CA GLN A 60 -10.41 -5.26 14.64
C GLN A 60 -10.95 -5.45 13.22
N ARG A 61 -12.17 -5.96 13.07
CA ARG A 61 -12.82 -6.05 11.75
C ARG A 61 -13.06 -4.68 11.14
N ILE A 62 -13.48 -3.69 11.94
CA ILE A 62 -13.70 -2.32 11.48
C ILE A 62 -12.38 -1.70 11.01
N ILE A 63 -11.34 -1.77 11.84
CA ILE A 63 -10.02 -1.21 11.49
C ILE A 63 -9.45 -1.91 10.27
N ALA A 64 -9.59 -3.23 10.16
CA ALA A 64 -9.14 -3.97 8.99
C ALA A 64 -9.95 -3.63 7.72
N ARG A 65 -11.23 -3.25 7.82
CA ARG A 65 -12.01 -2.72 6.68
C ARG A 65 -11.55 -1.32 6.26
N VAL A 66 -11.15 -0.48 7.20
CA VAL A 66 -10.51 0.81 6.87
C VAL A 66 -9.19 0.56 6.15
N LEU A 67 -8.37 -0.37 6.65
CA LEU A 67 -7.13 -0.78 5.99
C LEU A 67 -7.41 -1.32 4.57
N LEU A 68 -8.45 -2.14 4.40
CA LEU A 68 -8.86 -2.65 3.08
C LEU A 68 -9.18 -1.51 2.12
N ALA A 69 -9.97 -0.52 2.56
CA ALA A 69 -10.30 0.63 1.72
C ALA A 69 -9.06 1.41 1.30
N LEU A 70 -8.12 1.64 2.23
CA LEU A 70 -6.85 2.33 1.96
C LEU A 70 -5.97 1.54 0.97
N GLN A 71 -5.86 0.22 1.14
CA GLN A 71 -5.11 -0.62 0.19
C GLN A 71 -5.75 -0.61 -1.21
N SER A 72 -7.08 -0.60 -1.30
CA SER A 72 -7.79 -0.48 -2.58
C SER A 72 -7.56 0.89 -3.23
N LEU A 73 -7.57 1.98 -2.46
CA LEU A 73 -7.25 3.32 -2.99
C LEU A 73 -5.80 3.40 -3.49
N ALA A 74 -4.86 2.83 -2.76
CA ALA A 74 -3.46 2.73 -3.20
C ALA A 74 -3.33 1.91 -4.49
N LEU A 75 -4.07 0.81 -4.63
CA LEU A 75 -4.10 0.03 -5.87
C LEU A 75 -4.62 0.86 -7.04
N LEU A 76 -5.72 1.59 -6.86
CA LEU A 76 -6.28 2.46 -7.89
C LEU A 76 -5.31 3.56 -8.30
N GLY A 77 -4.64 4.20 -7.34
CA GLY A 77 -3.62 5.20 -7.61
C GLY A 77 -2.44 4.63 -8.40
N HIS A 78 -1.91 3.46 -8.01
CA HIS A 78 -0.83 2.81 -8.78
C HIS A 78 -1.24 2.40 -10.19
N LEU A 79 -2.48 1.95 -10.40
CA LEU A 79 -2.99 1.67 -11.74
C LEU A 79 -3.08 2.97 -12.56
N GLY A 80 -3.52 4.07 -11.95
CA GLY A 80 -3.55 5.39 -12.59
C GLY A 80 -2.16 5.87 -13.00
N GLU A 81 -1.18 5.80 -12.11
CA GLU A 81 0.22 6.14 -12.43
C GLU A 81 0.77 5.24 -13.55
N LEU A 82 0.57 3.92 -13.48
CA LEU A 82 1.03 3.00 -14.52
C LEU A 82 0.42 3.31 -15.89
N LEU A 83 -0.88 3.64 -15.93
CA LEU A 83 -1.56 4.03 -17.17
C LEU A 83 -1.02 5.35 -17.72
N ALA A 84 -0.76 6.34 -16.87
CA ALA A 84 -0.18 7.62 -17.27
C ALA A 84 1.21 7.44 -17.88
N VAL A 85 2.09 6.72 -17.17
CA VAL A 85 3.46 6.43 -17.63
C VAL A 85 3.43 5.60 -18.91
N GLY A 86 2.59 4.55 -18.97
CA GLY A 86 2.45 3.70 -20.14
C GLY A 86 1.93 4.44 -21.36
N TRP A 87 1.01 5.39 -21.18
CA TRP A 87 0.53 6.24 -22.26
C TRP A 87 1.63 7.13 -22.83
N VAL A 88 2.39 7.82 -21.97
CA VAL A 88 3.53 8.65 -22.39
C VAL A 88 4.60 7.79 -23.06
N LEU A 89 4.91 6.61 -22.50
CA LEU A 89 5.88 5.69 -23.06
C LEU A 89 5.52 5.27 -24.49
N VAL A 90 4.26 4.95 -24.76
CA VAL A 90 3.79 4.49 -26.07
C VAL A 90 3.77 5.63 -27.10
N ASN A 91 3.41 6.85 -26.70
CA ASN A 91 3.19 7.96 -27.65
C ASN A 91 4.40 8.88 -27.82
N GLU A 92 5.20 9.05 -26.76
CA GLU A 92 6.28 10.04 -26.69
C GLU A 92 7.66 9.38 -26.44
N GLY A 93 7.67 8.09 -26.11
CA GLY A 93 8.87 7.30 -25.90
C GLY A 93 9.40 7.35 -24.46
N TYR A 94 10.40 6.50 -24.20
CA TYR A 94 10.90 6.24 -22.84
C TYR A 94 11.48 7.46 -22.13
N ALA A 95 12.16 8.36 -22.86
CA ALA A 95 12.73 9.57 -22.28
C ALA A 95 11.66 10.54 -21.73
N ALA A 96 10.49 10.61 -22.38
CA ALA A 96 9.38 11.43 -21.92
C ALA A 96 8.65 10.79 -20.74
N SER A 97 8.56 9.46 -20.70
CA SER A 97 7.89 8.73 -19.61
C SER A 97 8.67 8.70 -18.29
N ASP A 98 9.89 9.24 -18.26
CA ASP A 98 10.73 9.40 -17.06
C ASP A 98 11.25 10.84 -16.90
N GLY A 99 10.69 11.79 -17.65
CA GLY A 99 11.06 13.21 -17.63
C GLY A 99 10.13 14.09 -16.79
N ASP A 100 10.58 15.30 -16.47
CA ASP A 100 9.87 16.24 -15.58
C ASP A 100 8.43 16.53 -16.04
N ALA A 101 8.16 16.55 -17.35
CA ALA A 101 6.81 16.76 -17.89
C ALA A 101 5.79 15.70 -17.41
N LEU A 102 6.21 14.46 -17.17
CA LEU A 102 5.33 13.45 -16.57
C LEU A 102 5.03 13.79 -15.10
N PHE A 103 6.02 14.25 -14.35
CA PHE A 103 5.92 14.46 -12.91
C PHE A 103 5.29 15.81 -12.53
N GLU A 104 5.43 16.81 -13.39
CA GLU A 104 4.99 18.20 -13.14
C GLU A 104 3.77 18.58 -13.98
N ASP A 105 3.69 18.14 -15.23
CA ASP A 105 2.69 18.62 -16.19
C ASP A 105 1.58 17.61 -16.49
N ASN A 106 1.77 16.32 -16.17
CA ASN A 106 0.73 15.31 -16.36
C ASN A 106 -0.22 15.28 -15.16
N ALA A 107 -1.31 16.04 -15.25
CA ALA A 107 -2.32 16.15 -14.19
C ALA A 107 -2.92 14.80 -13.76
N PHE A 108 -3.00 13.81 -14.66
CA PHE A 108 -3.53 12.48 -14.34
C PHE A 108 -2.53 11.65 -13.53
N HIS A 109 -1.24 11.70 -13.88
CA HIS A 109 -0.15 11.13 -13.08
C HIS A 109 -0.13 11.74 -11.68
N VAL A 110 -0.09 13.07 -11.59
CA VAL A 110 -0.05 13.81 -10.32
C VAL A 110 -1.28 13.52 -9.45
N ALA A 111 -2.48 13.48 -10.03
CA ALA A 111 -3.70 13.14 -9.29
C ALA A 111 -3.66 11.71 -8.76
N SER A 112 -3.14 10.77 -9.55
CA SER A 112 -2.97 9.37 -9.15
C SER A 112 -1.95 9.25 -8.02
N ALA A 113 -0.80 9.92 -8.10
CA ALA A 113 0.21 9.98 -7.05
C ALA A 113 -0.34 10.59 -5.74
N ASN A 114 -1.13 11.66 -5.85
CA ASN A 114 -1.80 12.29 -4.71
C ASN A 114 -2.89 11.42 -4.07
N LEU A 115 -3.36 10.37 -4.75
CA LEU A 115 -4.20 9.34 -4.16
C LEU A 115 -3.36 8.21 -3.54
N THR A 116 -2.36 7.73 -4.28
CA THR A 116 -1.49 6.61 -3.90
C THR A 116 -0.76 6.88 -2.59
N VAL A 117 -0.01 7.99 -2.53
CA VAL A 117 0.92 8.28 -1.43
C VAL A 117 0.19 8.42 -0.08
N PRO A 118 -0.89 9.21 0.04
CA PRO A 118 -1.64 9.30 1.30
C PRO A 118 -2.32 7.98 1.68
N ALA A 119 -2.86 7.24 0.71
CA ALA A 119 -3.51 5.95 0.97
C ALA A 119 -2.53 4.92 1.57
N LEU A 120 -1.30 4.87 1.06
CA LEU A 120 -0.23 4.04 1.62
C LEU A 120 0.18 4.50 3.01
N GLY A 121 0.42 5.80 3.19
CA GLY A 121 0.78 6.39 4.49
C GLY A 121 -0.24 6.08 5.58
N LEU A 122 -1.51 6.37 5.31
CA LEU A 122 -2.63 6.06 6.21
C LEU A 122 -2.82 4.56 6.40
N GLY A 123 -2.58 3.75 5.37
CA GLY A 123 -2.65 2.29 5.45
C GLY A 123 -1.65 1.72 6.46
N MET A 124 -0.40 2.18 6.42
CA MET A 124 0.64 1.80 7.38
C MET A 124 0.28 2.19 8.81
N LEU A 125 -0.19 3.43 9.02
CA LEU A 125 -0.64 3.90 10.34
C LEU A 125 -1.83 3.08 10.86
N THR A 126 -2.78 2.75 9.99
CA THR A 126 -3.93 1.90 10.33
C THR A 126 -3.49 0.50 10.74
N LEU A 127 -2.49 -0.07 10.05
CA LEU A 127 -1.94 -1.38 10.41
C LEU A 127 -1.18 -1.35 11.74
N LEU A 128 -0.45 -0.27 12.04
CA LEU A 128 0.17 -0.05 13.35
C LEU A 128 -0.89 -0.07 14.47
N VAL A 129 -1.97 0.72 14.31
CA VAL A 129 -3.09 0.77 15.26
C VAL A 129 -3.72 -0.61 15.45
N LEU A 130 -3.98 -1.33 14.36
CA LEU A 130 -4.54 -2.68 14.40
C LEU A 130 -3.65 -3.65 15.19
N THR A 131 -2.33 -3.51 15.02
CA THR A 131 -1.32 -4.35 15.68
C THR A 131 -1.25 -4.08 17.17
N ILE A 132 -1.26 -2.80 17.58
CA ILE A 132 -1.27 -2.39 18.98
C ILE A 132 -2.51 -2.92 19.69
N ILE A 133 -3.69 -2.78 19.08
CA ILE A 133 -4.94 -3.29 19.65
C ILE A 133 -4.92 -4.82 19.76
N ALA A 134 -4.42 -5.52 18.73
CA ALA A 134 -4.29 -6.97 18.76
C ALA A 134 -3.32 -7.46 19.83
N ALA A 135 -2.20 -6.75 20.05
CA ALA A 135 -1.22 -7.07 21.08
C ALA A 135 -1.78 -6.81 22.49
N GLY A 136 -2.42 -5.65 22.72
CA GLY A 136 -3.01 -5.29 24.01
C GLY A 136 -4.13 -6.25 24.43
N GLN A 137 -5.00 -6.64 23.50
CA GLN A 137 -6.03 -7.65 23.77
C GLN A 137 -5.44 -9.06 23.99
N GLY A 138 -4.32 -9.38 23.35
CA GLY A 138 -3.58 -10.61 23.59
C GLY A 138 -3.04 -10.71 25.01
N ARG A 139 -2.51 -9.60 25.56
CA ARG A 139 -2.00 -9.55 26.94
C ARG A 139 -3.10 -9.69 27.99
N ARG A 140 -4.21 -8.96 27.84
CA ARG A 140 -5.36 -9.04 28.78
C ARG A 140 -5.99 -10.43 28.89
N ARG A 141 -5.85 -11.29 27.87
CA ARG A 141 -6.32 -12.69 27.93
C ARG A 141 -5.39 -13.61 28.70
N LEU A 142 -4.15 -13.19 28.95
CA LEU A 142 -3.11 -13.98 29.61
C LEU A 142 -2.88 -13.53 31.07
N GLU A 143 -3.47 -12.41 31.49
CA GLU A 143 -3.47 -11.97 32.89
C GLU A 143 -4.34 -12.92 33.72
N PRO A 144 -3.82 -13.51 34.82
CA PRO A 144 -4.61 -14.25 35.77
C PRO A 144 -5.70 -13.35 36.36
N VAL A 145 -6.90 -13.90 36.56
CA VAL A 145 -7.92 -13.24 37.39
C VAL A 145 -7.57 -13.61 38.83
N ASP A 146 -6.99 -12.66 39.55
CA ASP A 146 -6.73 -12.76 40.99
C ASP A 146 -8.04 -12.76 41.80
#